data_AF-A0A7K5DJA2-F1
#
_entry.id   AF-A0A7K5DJA2-F1
#
_cell.length_a   1.000
_cell.length_b   1.000
_cell.length_c   1.000
_cell.angle_alpha   90.00
_cell.angle_beta   90.00
_cell.angle_gamma   90.00
#
_symmetry.space_group_name_H-M   'P 1'
#
loop_
_entity.id
_entity.type
_entity.pdbx_description
1 polymer ?
#
loop_
_entity_poly.entity_id
_entity_poly.type
_entity_poly.pdbx_seq_one_letter_code
_entity_poly.pdbx_strand_id
1 'polypeptide(L)' 'QVRGLCGTFTGDQRDEFTTPEGDVELGVAAFANAFRAAGACPALGPGIPDPCHGFPGSRERAEAACAVLLGPAFQ' A
#
# COMPACT_ATOMS: atom_id res chain seq x y z
N GLN A 1 4.97 1.93 -22.55
CA GLN A 1 5.02 2.46 -21.18
C GLN A 1 4.00 1.70 -20.35
N VAL A 2 4.37 1.25 -19.15
CA VAL A 2 3.47 0.48 -18.27
C VAL A 2 2.73 1.43 -17.32
N ARG A 3 1.54 1.04 -16.89
CA ARG A 3 0.76 1.67 -15.82
C ARG A 3 -0.03 0.58 -15.11
N GLY A 4 0.03 0.56 -13.78
CA GLY A 4 -0.58 -0.48 -12.97
C GLY A 4 -0.40 -0.13 -11.49
N LEU A 5 -0.86 -1.02 -10.61
CA LEU A 5 -0.62 -0.89 -9.18
C LEU A 5 0.89 -0.91 -8.81
N CYS A 6 1.74 -1.38 -9.72
CA CYS A 6 3.21 -1.34 -9.60
C CYS A 6 3.84 -0.14 -10.32
N GLY A 7 3.05 0.89 -10.62
CA GLY A 7 3.48 2.16 -11.20
C GLY A 7 3.88 2.15 -12.66
N THR A 8 4.84 3.00 -13.01
CA THR A 8 5.09 3.45 -14.39
C THR A 8 6.42 2.95 -14.97
N PHE A 9 7.33 2.49 -14.10
CA PHE A 9 8.68 2.05 -14.45
C PHE A 9 9.51 3.14 -15.16
N THR A 10 9.33 4.41 -14.80
CA THR A 10 10.14 5.54 -15.33
C THR A 10 11.39 5.81 -14.49
N GLY A 11 11.45 5.26 -13.27
CA GLY A 11 12.49 5.56 -12.28
C GLY A 11 12.20 6.80 -11.45
N ASP A 12 11.07 7.48 -11.67
CA ASP A 12 10.61 8.61 -10.86
C ASP A 12 9.48 8.19 -9.93
N GLN A 13 9.77 8.01 -8.64
CA GLN A 13 8.77 7.59 -7.65
C GLN A 13 7.58 8.55 -7.52
N ARG A 14 7.71 9.80 -7.98
CA ARG A 14 6.64 10.80 -7.90
C ARG A 14 5.51 10.55 -8.88
N ASP A 15 5.75 9.74 -9.93
CA ASP A 15 4.74 9.41 -10.94
C ASP A 15 4.15 8.00 -10.77
N GLU A 16 4.59 7.23 -9.76
CA GLU A 16 4.16 5.84 -9.57
C GLU A 16 2.65 5.73 -9.31
N PHE A 17 2.00 6.80 -8.85
CA PHE A 17 0.55 6.88 -8.69
C PHE A 17 -0.19 7.40 -9.94
N THR A 18 0.40 7.23 -11.13
CA THR A 18 -0.26 7.54 -12.40
C THR A 18 -1.42 6.57 -12.66
N THR A 19 -2.62 7.12 -12.83
CA THR A 19 -3.86 6.38 -13.13
C THR A 19 -3.87 5.83 -14.57
N PRO A 20 -4.81 4.95 -14.93
CA PRO A 20 -5.05 4.58 -16.33
C PRO A 20 -5.28 5.81 -17.23
N GLU A 21 -5.98 6.83 -16.73
CA GLU A 21 -6.32 8.08 -17.41
C GLU A 21 -5.12 9.03 -17.58
N GLY A 22 -4.06 8.84 -16.77
CA GLY A 22 -2.77 9.51 -16.92
C GLY A 22 -2.54 10.71 -16.01
N ASP A 23 -3.48 11.02 -15.11
CA ASP A 23 -3.28 11.91 -13.97
C ASP A 23 -2.54 11.19 -12.83
N VAL A 24 -1.96 11.97 -11.91
CA VAL A 24 -1.20 11.45 -10.76
C VAL A 24 -1.99 11.70 -9.49
N GLU A 25 -2.37 10.62 -8.81
CA GLU A 25 -3.09 10.70 -7.55
C GLU A 25 -2.16 10.92 -6.36
N LEU A 26 -2.68 11.58 -5.31
CA LEU A 26 -1.92 11.87 -4.08
C LEU A 26 -2.12 10.82 -2.98
N GLY A 27 -3.21 10.05 -3.06
CA GLY A 27 -3.63 9.13 -2.02
C GLY A 27 -3.67 7.69 -2.50
N VAL A 28 -3.15 6.76 -1.68
CA VAL A 28 -3.13 5.32 -1.97
C VAL A 28 -4.53 4.78 -2.32
N ALA A 29 -5.57 5.20 -1.60
CA ALA A 29 -6.94 4.74 -1.85
C ALA A 29 -7.50 5.26 -3.18
N ALA A 30 -7.24 6.53 -3.53
CA ALA A 30 -7.68 7.11 -4.80
C ALA A 30 -7.00 6.42 -5.98
N PHE A 31 -5.66 6.30 -5.91
CA PHE A 31 -4.86 5.56 -6.88
C PHE A 31 -5.33 4.11 -7.07
N ALA A 32 -5.46 3.33 -5.99
CA ALA A 32 -5.89 1.94 -6.08
C ALA A 32 -7.32 1.79 -6.62
N ASN A 33 -8.22 2.73 -6.30
CA ASN A 33 -9.58 2.73 -6.81
C ASN A 33 -9.64 3.01 -8.32
N ALA A 34 -8.71 3.78 -8.89
CA ALA A 34 -8.63 4.02 -10.35
C ALA A 34 -8.31 2.74 -11.14
N PHE A 35 -7.63 1.77 -10.52
CA PHE A 35 -7.33 0.47 -11.13
C PHE A 35 -8.36 -0.62 -10.84
N ARG A 36 -9.51 -0.28 -10.24
CA ARG A 36 -10.55 -1.25 -9.91
C ARG A 36 -11.21 -1.79 -11.18
N ALA A 37 -11.27 -3.11 -11.31
CA ALA A 37 -12.08 -3.73 -12.36
C ALA A 37 -13.57 -3.41 -12.16
N ALA A 38 -14.25 -3.05 -13.25
CA ALA A 38 -15.67 -2.70 -13.22
C ALA A 38 -16.50 -3.85 -12.63
N GLY A 39 -17.36 -3.54 -11.64
CA GLY A 39 -18.23 -4.53 -10.99
C GLY A 39 -17.56 -5.52 -10.04
N ALA A 40 -16.23 -5.42 -9.79
CA ALA A 40 -15.51 -6.43 -9.01
C ALA A 40 -15.64 -6.25 -7.48
N CYS A 41 -15.49 -5.03 -6.96
CA CYS A 41 -15.46 -4.76 -5.52
C CYS A 41 -15.95 -3.34 -5.16
N PRO A 42 -16.32 -3.09 -3.89
CA PRO A 42 -16.55 -1.74 -3.37
C PRO A 42 -15.30 -0.86 -3.48
N ALA A 43 -15.49 0.46 -3.56
CA ALA A 43 -14.37 1.38 -3.45
C ALA A 43 -13.73 1.31 -2.06
N LEU A 44 -12.40 1.41 -2.01
CA LEU A 44 -11.67 1.57 -0.76
C LEU A 44 -12.03 2.89 -0.09
N GLY A 45 -12.30 2.84 1.21
CA GLY A 45 -12.51 4.02 2.04
C GLY A 45 -11.20 4.75 2.39
N PRO A 46 -11.30 5.92 3.05
CA PRO A 46 -10.11 6.66 3.50
C PRO A 46 -9.41 5.90 4.64
N GLY A 47 -8.13 5.59 4.43
CA GLY A 47 -7.25 5.03 5.45
C GLY A 47 -7.31 3.51 5.57
N ILE A 48 -6.15 2.91 5.86
CA ILE A 48 -6.02 1.50 6.23
C ILE A 48 -5.96 1.46 7.76
N PRO A 49 -6.87 0.74 8.45
CA PRO A 49 -6.84 0.63 9.90
C PRO A 49 -5.53 0.00 10.38
N ASP A 50 -4.96 0.50 11.47
CA ASP A 50 -3.80 -0.15 12.12
C ASP A 50 -4.26 -1.47 12.79
N PRO A 51 -3.80 -2.64 12.31
CA PRO A 51 -4.16 -3.91 12.90
C PRO A 51 -3.65 -4.09 14.33
N CYS A 52 -2.55 -3.43 14.72
CA CYS A 52 -2.00 -3.51 16.07
C CYS A 52 -2.89 -2.80 17.09
N HIS A 53 -3.62 -1.76 16.66
CA HIS A 53 -4.64 -1.11 17.47
C HIS A 53 -5.95 -1.92 17.51
N GLY A 54 -6.34 -2.53 16.38
CA GLY A 54 -7.54 -3.38 16.31
C GLY A 54 -7.43 -4.71 17.06
N PHE A 55 -6.22 -5.25 17.20
CA PHE A 55 -5.94 -6.53 17.85
C PHE A 55 -4.82 -6.42 18.90
N PRO A 56 -5.05 -5.68 20.01
CA PRO A 56 -3.99 -5.38 20.97
C PRO A 56 -3.38 -6.65 21.61
N GLY A 57 -4.15 -7.72 21.77
CA GLY A 57 -3.66 -9.01 22.31
C GLY A 57 -2.67 -9.74 21.39
N SER A 58 -2.53 -9.32 20.13
CA SER A 58 -1.54 -9.87 19.20
C SER A 58 -0.31 -8.99 19.03
N ARG A 59 -0.35 -7.75 19.55
CA ARG A 59 0.69 -6.74 19.35
C ARG A 59 2.06 -7.20 19.85
N GLU A 60 2.15 -7.62 21.11
CA GLU A 60 3.41 -8.04 21.73
C GLU A 60 4.06 -9.20 20.95
N ARG A 61 3.25 -10.17 20.51
CA ARG A 61 3.72 -11.30 19.70
C ARG A 61 4.26 -10.85 18.34
N ALA A 62 3.54 -9.94 17.68
CA ALA A 62 3.95 -9.40 16.38
C ALA A 62 5.26 -8.61 16.50
N GLU A 63 5.36 -7.73 17.50
CA GLU A 63 6.57 -6.95 17.77
C GLU A 63 7.77 -7.86 18.08
N ALA A 64 7.60 -8.87 18.94
CA ALA A 64 8.67 -9.82 19.26
C ALA A 64 9.14 -10.62 18.04
N ALA A 65 8.22 -11.06 17.18
CA ALA A 65 8.56 -11.79 15.96
C ALA A 65 9.29 -10.90 14.94
N CYS A 66 8.83 -9.66 14.75
CA CYS A 66 9.41 -8.74 13.78
C CYS A 66 10.73 -8.11 14.23
N ALA A 67 10.98 -8.02 15.55
CA ALA A 67 12.20 -7.43 16.10
C ALA A 67 13.50 -8.11 15.59
N VAL A 68 13.43 -9.38 15.19
CA VAL A 68 14.57 -10.11 14.60
C VAL A 68 15.13 -9.41 13.37
N LEU A 69 14.28 -8.76 12.56
CA LEU A 69 14.69 -8.03 11.36
C LEU A 69 15.57 -6.81 11.67
N LEU A 70 15.52 -6.31 12.91
CA LEU A 70 16.35 -5.20 13.39
C LEU A 70 17.55 -5.68 14.21
N GLY A 71 17.70 -7.00 14.36
CA GLY A 71 18.73 -7.61 15.18
C GLY A 71 20.04 -7.87 14.43
N PRO A 72 21.06 -8.39 15.13
CA PRO A 72 22.40 -8.61 14.58
C PRO A 72 22.46 -9.56 13.37
N ALA A 73 21.45 -10.42 13.20
CA ALA A 73 21.39 -11.33 12.05
C ALA A 73 21.19 -10.60 10.71
N PHE A 74 20.71 -9.34 10.75
CA PHE A 74 20.39 -8.52 9.58
C PHE A 74 21.17 -7.20 9.55
N GLN A 75 22.28 -7.10 10.30
CA GLN A 75 23.23 -5.98 10.25
C GLN A 75 24.52 -6.41 9.54
#